data_AF-A0A5P8NY80-F1
#
_entry.id   AF-A0A5P8NY80-F1
#
_cell.length_a   1.000
_cell.length_b   1.000
_cell.length_c   1.000
_cell.angle_alpha   90.00
_cell.angle_beta   90.00
_cell.angle_gamma   90.00
#
_symmetry.space_group_name_H-M   'P 1'
#
loop_
_entity.id
_entity.type
_entity.pdbx_description
1 polymer ?
#
loop_
_entity_poly.entity_id
_entity_poly.type
_entity_poly.pdbx_seq_one_letter_code
_entity_poly.pdbx_strand_id
1 'polypeptide(L)'
;MWLNKLQIAIVEKDTDKLDELLNTLPEFKNKEEMQKASYLLKEAMVLLLKLKSETSASMKQIKKNLEFLNSTQSNPTNKLDIKS
;
A
#
# COMPACT_ATOMS: atom_id res chain seq x y z
N MET A 1 -12.27 -17.74 -16.30
CA MET A 1 -13.00 -16.79 -15.41
C MET A 1 -12.10 -16.17 -14.36
N TRP A 2 -11.15 -16.90 -13.75
CA TRP A 2 -10.18 -16.34 -12.80
C TRP A 2 -9.24 -15.29 -13.43
N LEU A 3 -8.69 -15.58 -14.61
CA LEU A 3 -7.79 -14.65 -15.33
C LEU A 3 -8.44 -13.29 -15.66
N ASN A 4 -9.70 -13.30 -16.10
CA ASN A 4 -10.43 -12.07 -16.38
C ASN A 4 -10.69 -11.26 -15.10
N LYS A 5 -11.00 -11.93 -13.98
CA LYS A 5 -11.17 -11.27 -12.68
C LYS A 5 -9.85 -10.65 -12.20
N LEU A 6 -8.72 -11.36 -12.37
CA LEU A 6 -7.39 -10.82 -12.09
C LEU A 6 -7.11 -9.58 -12.94
N GLN A 7 -7.38 -9.63 -14.24
CA GLN A 7 -7.17 -8.50 -15.15
C GLN A 7 -8.05 -7.29 -14.77
N ILE A 8 -9.31 -7.52 -14.42
CA ILE A 8 -10.22 -6.47 -13.94
C ILE A 8 -9.70 -5.85 -12.64
N ALA A 9 -9.29 -6.66 -11.67
CA ALA A 9 -8.75 -6.18 -10.39
C ALA A 9 -7.47 -5.35 -10.57
N ILE A 10 -6.60 -5.74 -11.51
CA ILE A 10 -5.38 -4.98 -11.86
C ILE A 10 -5.75 -3.64 -12.52
N VAL A 11 -6.72 -3.62 -13.44
CA VAL A 11 -7.17 -2.39 -14.13
C VAL A 11 -7.89 -1.44 -13.17
N GLU A 12 -8.76 -1.96 -12.31
CA GLU A 12 -9.48 -1.19 -11.29
C GLU A 12 -8.56 -0.76 -10.13
N LYS A 13 -7.34 -1.30 -10.03
CA LYS A 13 -6.40 -1.12 -8.90
C LYS A 13 -7.06 -1.45 -7.56
N ASP A 14 -7.98 -2.42 -7.57
CA ASP A 14 -8.73 -2.83 -6.40
C ASP A 14 -7.92 -3.87 -5.64
N THR A 15 -7.25 -3.43 -4.58
CA THR A 15 -6.38 -4.27 -3.75
C THR A 15 -7.15 -5.32 -2.98
N ASP A 16 -8.40 -5.06 -2.62
CA ASP A 16 -9.24 -6.01 -1.88
C ASP A 16 -9.68 -7.18 -2.77
N LYS A 17 -10.08 -6.88 -4.02
CA LYS A 17 -10.37 -7.91 -5.01
C LYS A 17 -9.13 -8.73 -5.36
N LEU A 18 -7.95 -8.09 -5.44
CA LEU A 18 -6.67 -8.78 -5.65
C LEU A 18 -6.40 -9.77 -4.50
N ASP A 19 -6.68 -9.40 -3.26
CA ASP A 19 -6.49 -10.27 -2.09
C ASP A 19 -7.48 -11.44 -2.06
N GLU A 20 -8.75 -11.22 -2.41
CA GLU A 20 -9.73 -12.32 -2.61
C GLU A 20 -9.31 -13.27 -3.74
N LEU A 21 -8.73 -12.73 -4.82
CA LEU A 21 -8.24 -13.51 -5.95
C LEU A 21 -7.01 -14.36 -5.59
N LEU A 22 -6.16 -13.89 -4.68
CA LEU A 22 -5.03 -14.66 -4.15
C LEU A 22 -5.48 -15.84 -3.28
N ASN A 23 -6.64 -15.71 -2.61
CA ASN A 23 -7.24 -16.78 -1.81
C ASN A 23 -7.96 -17.85 -2.66
N THR A 24 -8.14 -17.61 -3.96
CA THR A 24 -8.77 -18.58 -4.87
C THR A 24 -7.74 -19.22 -5.79
N LEU A 25 -7.76 -20.57 -5.84
CA LEU A 25 -6.85 -21.34 -6.69
C LEU A 25 -7.08 -21.00 -8.17
N PRO A 26 -6.03 -20.62 -8.91
CA PRO A 26 -6.17 -20.34 -10.32
C PRO A 26 -6.37 -21.63 -11.12
N GLU A 27 -7.49 -21.74 -11.80
CA GLU A 27 -7.71 -22.78 -12.81
C GLU A 27 -7.15 -22.32 -14.15
N PHE A 28 -6.04 -22.94 -14.58
CA PHE A 28 -5.46 -22.75 -15.90
C PHE A 28 -5.83 -23.95 -16.78
N LYS A 29 -6.45 -23.69 -17.94
CA LYS A 29 -6.80 -24.76 -18.88
C LYS A 29 -5.67 -25.04 -19.87
N ASN A 30 -4.86 -24.03 -20.19
CA ASN A 30 -3.81 -24.12 -21.22
C ASN A 30 -2.50 -23.44 -20.80
N LYS A 31 -1.39 -23.87 -21.42
CA LYS A 31 -0.05 -23.29 -21.22
C LYS A 31 0.02 -21.78 -21.53
N GLU A 32 -0.74 -21.33 -22.52
CA GLU A 32 -0.86 -19.90 -22.88
C GLU A 32 -1.57 -19.07 -21.80
N GLU A 33 -2.59 -19.61 -21.12
CA GLU A 33 -3.24 -18.92 -20.00
C GLU A 33 -2.26 -18.75 -18.83
N MET A 34 -1.42 -19.76 -18.58
CA MET A 34 -0.41 -19.71 -17.54
C MET A 34 0.67 -18.66 -17.83
N GLN A 35 1.09 -18.53 -19.09
CA GLN A 35 1.99 -17.44 -19.52
C GLN A 35 1.34 -16.07 -19.35
N LYS A 36 0.09 -15.89 -19.82
CA LYS A 36 -0.64 -14.62 -19.66
C LYS A 36 -0.81 -14.22 -18.19
N ALA A 37 -1.16 -15.18 -17.32
CA ALA A 37 -1.24 -14.92 -15.88
C ALA A 37 0.10 -14.49 -15.29
N SER A 38 1.21 -15.11 -15.71
CA SER A 38 2.55 -14.73 -15.26
C SER A 38 2.90 -13.28 -15.65
N TYR A 39 2.59 -12.88 -16.89
CA TYR A 39 2.78 -11.49 -17.32
C TYR A 39 1.89 -10.51 -16.55
N LEU A 40 0.60 -10.83 -16.38
CA LEU A 40 -0.34 -10.00 -15.62
C LEU A 40 0.08 -9.85 -14.14
N LEU A 41 0.53 -10.93 -13.50
CA LEU A 41 1.03 -10.90 -12.13
C LEU A 41 2.29 -10.03 -12.02
N LYS A 42 3.17 -10.08 -13.02
CA LYS A 42 4.37 -9.23 -13.05
C LYS A 42 3.99 -7.75 -13.16
N GLU A 43 3.02 -7.40 -14.00
CA GLU A 43 2.50 -6.02 -14.09
C GLU A 43 1.81 -5.59 -12.79
N ALA A 44 0.99 -6.45 -12.18
CA ALA A 44 0.36 -6.21 -10.90
C ALA A 44 1.40 -5.94 -9.80
N MET A 45 2.48 -6.73 -9.77
CA MET A 45 3.57 -6.56 -8.82
C MET A 45 4.29 -5.22 -8.99
N VAL A 46 4.55 -4.80 -10.23
CA VAL A 46 5.16 -3.48 -10.51
C VAL A 46 4.24 -2.35 -10.02
N LEU A 47 2.93 -2.48 -10.24
CA LEU A 47 1.94 -1.48 -9.82
C LEU A 47 1.87 -1.40 -8.29
N LEU A 48 1.81 -2.53 -7.59
CA LEU A 48 1.83 -2.61 -6.13
C LEU A 48 3.12 -2.04 -5.53
N LEU A 49 4.28 -2.36 -6.12
CA LEU A 49 5.56 -1.81 -5.67
C LEU A 49 5.62 -0.28 -5.84
N LYS A 50 5.08 0.24 -6.94
CA LYS A 50 4.98 1.68 -7.16
C LYS A 50 4.07 2.34 -6.13
N LEU A 51 2.88 1.78 -5.89
CA LEU A 51 1.94 2.29 -4.89
C LEU A 51 2.55 2.26 -3.48
N LYS A 52 3.25 1.18 -3.12
CA LYS A 52 3.98 1.07 -1.84
C LYS A 52 5.06 2.15 -1.72
N SER A 53 5.81 2.41 -2.78
CA SER A 53 6.86 3.42 -2.80
C SER A 53 6.29 4.83 -2.60
N GLU A 54 5.22 5.17 -3.34
CA GLU A 54 4.53 6.46 -3.22
C GLU A 54 3.91 6.67 -1.84
N THR A 55 3.28 5.62 -1.28
CA THR A 55 2.72 5.63 0.07
C THR A 55 3.82 5.82 1.12
N SER A 56 4.95 5.13 0.97
CA SER A 56 6.11 5.27 1.86
C SER A 56 6.70 6.68 1.82
N ALA A 57 6.81 7.28 0.64
CA ALA A 57 7.26 8.66 0.49
C ALA A 57 6.31 9.65 1.20
N SER A 58 5.00 9.46 1.01
CA SER A 58 3.97 10.27 1.66
C SER A 58 4.01 10.14 3.19
N MET A 59 4.12 8.92 3.72
CA MET A 59 4.25 8.66 5.15
C MET A 59 5.51 9.29 5.76
N LYS A 60 6.64 9.27 5.04
CA LYS A 60 7.86 9.95 5.49
C LYS A 60 7.65 11.46 5.62
N GLN A 61 6.94 12.08 4.67
CA GLN A 61 6.64 13.50 4.73
C GLN A 61 5.70 13.84 5.90
N ILE A 62 4.66 13.03 6.10
CA ILE A 62 3.75 13.16 7.25
C ILE A 62 4.52 13.05 8.57
N LYS A 63 5.39 12.04 8.70
CA LYS A 63 6.23 11.85 9.88
C LYS A 63 7.11 13.08 10.16
N LYS A 64 7.77 13.62 9.13
CA LYS A 64 8.60 14.83 9.24
C LYS A 64 7.79 16.04 9.72
N ASN A 65 6.57 16.21 9.19
CA ASN A 65 5.68 17.29 9.62
C ASN A 65 5.26 17.13 11.08
N LEU A 66 4.95 15.90 11.51
CA LEU A 66 4.64 15.57 12.90
C LEU A 66 5.81 15.86 13.84
N GLU A 67 7.03 15.45 13.47
CA GLU A 67 8.25 15.76 14.24
C GLU A 67 8.50 17.27 14.34
N PHE A 68 8.25 18.02 13.27
CA PHE A 68 8.34 19.48 13.28
C PHE A 68 7.30 20.12 14.23
N LEU A 69 6.04 19.70 14.17
CA LEU A 69 4.99 20.21 15.06
C LEU A 69 5.28 19.88 16.52
N ASN A 70 5.72 18.65 16.81
CA ASN A 70 6.07 18.23 18.16
C ASN A 70 7.32 18.95 18.71
N SER A 71 8.28 19.31 17.86
CA SER A 71 9.48 20.06 18.29
C SER A 71 9.22 21.56 18.48
N THR A 72 8.16 22.09 17.85
CA THR A 72 7.72 23.49 18.03
C THR A 72 6.67 23.64 19.14
N GLN A 73 6.11 22.54 19.64
CA GLN A 73 5.33 22.54 20.88
C GLN A 73 6.24 22.88 22.06
N SER A 74 6.14 24.12 22.53
CA SER A 74 6.71 24.53 23.82
C SER A 74 6.10 23.68 24.92
N ASN A 75 6.93 22.86 25.58
CA ASN A 75 6.54 22.26 26.85
C ASN A 75 6.19 23.41 27.81
N PRO A 76 4.94 23.49 28.34
CA PRO A 76 4.66 24.46 29.38
C PRO A 76 5.53 24.07 30.57
N THR A 77 6.61 24.80 30.77
CA THR A 77 7.40 24.77 32.00
C THR A 77 6.51 25.35 33.09
N ASN A 78 5.66 24.50 33.66
CA ASN A 78 4.94 24.76 34.91
C ASN A 78 5.96 24.78 36.06
N LYS A 79 6.83 25.79 36.06
CA LYS A 79 7.67 26.16 37.20
C LYS A 79 7.07 27.42 37.82
N LEU A 80 5.91 27.26 38.44
CA LEU A 80 5.50 28.13 39.53
C LEU A 80 5.74 27.35 40.82
N ASP A 81 7.01 27.20 41.17
CA ASP A 81 7.41 26.70 42.49
C ASP A 81 7.34 27.89 43.46
N ILE A 82 6.12 28.19 43.91
CA ILE A 82 5.86 29.15 44.98
C ILE A 82 5.76 28.39 46.31
N LYS A 83 6.89 27.85 46.78
CA LYS A 83 7.04 27.50 48.20
C LYS A 83 7.80 28.64 48.88
N SER A 84 7.03 29.46 49.60
CA SER A 84 7.48 30.38 50.64
C SER A 84 8.13 29.64 51.81
#